data_AF-A0A2T1DVD0-F1
#
_entry.id   AF-A0A2T1DVD0-F1
#
_cell.length_a   1.000
_cell.length_b   1.000
_cell.length_c   1.000
_cell.angle_alpha   90.00
_cell.angle_beta   90.00
_cell.angle_gamma   90.00
#
_symmetry.space_group_name_H-M   'P 1'
#
loop_
_entity.id
_entity.type
_entity.pdbx_description
1 polymer ?
#
loop_
_entity_poly.entity_id
_entity_poly.type
_entity_poly.pdbx_seq_one_letter_code
_entity_poly.pdbx_strand_id
1 'polypeptide(L)' 'MSAKVERQNNITRKNLVSSLMIGLIVGLLAGLPLGWLAHQFYAEQRLADVLVCREKNRNLPEVQVQAICGSRF' A
#
# COMPACT_ATOMS: atom_id res chain seq x y z
N MET A 1 -30.60 23.27 41.78
CA MET A 1 -30.04 22.90 40.47
C MET A 1 -29.24 21.62 40.64
N SER A 2 -29.82 20.46 40.29
CA SER A 2 -29.14 19.16 40.40
C SER A 2 -28.19 18.97 39.22
N ALA A 3 -26.90 18.88 39.52
CA ALA A 3 -25.89 18.49 38.55
C ALA A 3 -26.23 17.09 38.00
N LYS A 4 -26.36 17.00 36.68
CA LYS A 4 -26.58 15.75 35.96
C LYS A 4 -25.27 14.97 36.04
N VAL A 5 -25.16 14.09 37.02
CA VAL A 5 -24.04 13.16 37.19
C VAL A 5 -23.92 12.34 35.90
N GLU A 6 -22.85 12.59 35.17
CA GLU A 6 -22.46 11.85 33.98
C GLU A 6 -22.41 10.35 34.32
N ARG A 7 -23.17 9.53 33.59
CA ARG A 7 -23.17 8.09 33.81
C ARG A 7 -21.77 7.57 33.56
N GLN A 8 -21.06 7.21 34.62
CA GLN A 8 -19.81 6.49 34.57
C GLN A 8 -20.11 5.09 33.98
N ASN A 9 -20.07 5.00 32.65
CA ASN A 9 -20.15 3.74 31.94
C ASN A 9 -18.87 2.98 32.28
N ASN A 10 -18.98 2.00 33.18
CA ASN A 10 -17.89 1.12 33.55
C ASN A 10 -17.35 0.48 32.27
N ILE A 11 -16.26 1.04 31.72
CA ILE A 11 -15.60 0.56 30.50
C ILE A 11 -15.14 -0.85 30.80
N THR A 12 -16.01 -1.81 30.51
CA THR A 12 -15.74 -3.22 30.64
C THR A 12 -14.60 -3.49 29.68
N ARG A 13 -13.53 -4.15 30.12
CA ARG A 13 -12.32 -4.45 29.31
C ARG A 13 -12.62 -4.91 27.87
N LYS A 14 -13.77 -5.56 27.67
CA LYS A 14 -14.34 -5.98 26.38
C LYS A 14 -14.59 -4.82 25.39
N ASN A 15 -15.06 -3.66 25.85
CA ASN A 15 -15.27 -2.49 24.98
C ASN A 15 -13.96 -1.86 24.51
N LEU A 16 -12.90 -1.93 25.32
CA LEU A 16 -11.58 -1.44 24.93
C LEU A 16 -10.97 -2.30 23.81
N VAL A 17 -11.03 -3.62 23.96
CA VAL A 17 -10.58 -4.58 22.93
C VAL A 17 -11.43 -4.44 21.66
N SER A 18 -12.75 -4.30 21.79
CA SER A 18 -13.63 -4.10 20.64
C SER A 18 -13.31 -2.82 19.88
N SER A 19 -13.10 -1.70 20.58
CA SER A 19 -12.74 -0.42 19.95
C SER A 19 -11.37 -0.50 19.24
N LEU A 20 -10.39 -1.16 19.86
CA LEU A 20 -9.07 -1.36 19.27
C LEU A 20 -9.13 -2.24 18.01
N MET A 21 -9.90 -3.34 18.04
CA MET A 21 -10.09 -4.22 16.89
C MET A 21 -10.79 -3.50 15.73
N ILE A 22 -11.81 -2.70 16.02
CA ILE A 22 -12.49 -1.88 15.00
C ILE A 22 -11.50 -0.89 14.39
N GLY A 23 -10.71 -0.18 15.21
CA GLY A 23 -9.68 0.74 14.74
C GLY A 23 -8.63 0.05 13.86
N LEU A 24 -8.19 -1.15 14.24
CA LEU A 24 -7.24 -1.94 13.45
C LEU A 24 -7.84 -2.37 12.11
N ILE A 25 -9.08 -2.86 12.09
CA ILE A 25 -9.76 -3.29 10.86
C ILE A 25 -9.93 -2.10 9.90
N VAL A 26 -10.37 -0.95 10.41
CA VAL A 26 -10.50 0.27 9.59
C VAL A 26 -9.14 0.74 9.08
N GLY A 27 -8.11 0.71 9.94
CA GLY A 27 -6.74 1.04 9.56
C GLY A 27 -6.18 0.13 8.46
N LEU A 28 -6.45 -1.18 8.54
CA LEU A 28 -6.03 -2.15 7.52
C LEU A 28 -6.80 -1.96 6.21
N LEU A 29 -8.12 -1.76 6.28
CA LEU A 29 -8.95 -1.54 5.10
C LEU A 29 -8.59 -0.24 4.37
N ALA A 30 -8.15 0.79 5.09
CA ALA A 30 -7.67 2.02 4.47
C ALA A 30 -6.21 1.91 4.00
N GLY A 31 -5.33 1.31 4.80
CA GLY A 31 -3.89 1.28 4.56
C GLY A 31 -3.45 0.26 3.50
N LEU A 32 -4.06 -0.93 3.48
CA LEU A 32 -3.67 -1.99 2.55
C LEU A 32 -3.94 -1.63 1.07
N PRO A 33 -5.12 -1.10 0.69
CA PRO A 33 -5.38 -0.74 -0.71
C PRO A 33 -4.45 0.37 -1.19
N LEU A 34 -4.13 1.35 -0.32
CA LEU A 34 -3.21 2.43 -0.65
C LEU A 34 -1.79 1.92 -0.90
N GLY A 35 -1.28 1.04 -0.03
CA GLY A 35 0.03 0.41 -0.21
C GLY A 35 0.10 -0.48 -1.46
N TRP A 36 -0.96 -1.25 -1.72
CA TRP A 36 -1.04 -2.13 -2.90
C TRP A 36 -1.07 -1.34 -4.20
N LEU A 37 -1.90 -0.29 -4.28
CA LEU A 37 -1.96 0.58 -5.45
C LEU A 37 -0.61 1.24 -5.72
N ALA A 38 0.02 1.81 -4.70
CA ALA A 38 1.35 2.41 -4.85
C ALA A 38 2.35 1.38 -5.40
N HIS A 39 2.37 0.16 -4.85
CA HIS A 39 3.25 -0.90 -5.34
C HIS A 39 2.97 -1.27 -6.80
N GLN A 40 1.70 -1.42 -7.20
CA GLN A 40 1.35 -1.70 -8.59
C GLN A 40 1.82 -0.58 -9.53
N PHE A 41 1.58 0.69 -9.19
CA PHE A 41 2.04 1.81 -10.03
C PHE A 41 3.57 1.83 -10.19
N TYR A 42 4.32 1.61 -9.12
CA TYR A 42 5.79 1.56 -9.19
C TYR A 42 6.30 0.37 -10.02
N ALA A 43 5.68 -0.80 -9.87
CA ALA A 43 6.02 -1.99 -10.65
C ALA A 43 5.74 -1.78 -12.14
N GLU A 44 4.56 -1.25 -12.48
CA GLU A 44 4.17 -0.95 -13.86
C GLU A 44 5.05 0.13 -14.50
N GLN A 45 5.41 1.19 -13.76
CA GLN A 45 6.33 2.23 -14.25
C GLN A 45 7.71 1.67 -14.58
N ARG A 46 8.29 0.85 -13.69
CA ARG A 46 9.57 0.18 -13.93
C ARG A 46 9.51 -0.70 -15.18
N LEU A 47 8.42 -1.46 -15.35
CA LEU A 47 8.24 -2.31 -16.52
C LEU A 47 8.11 -1.50 -17.82
N ALA A 48 7.40 -0.35 -17.76
CA ALA A 48 7.25 0.55 -18.90
C ALA A 48 8.58 1.20 -19.31
N ASP A 49 9.41 1.65 -18.36
CA ASP A 49 10.72 2.24 -18.65
C ASP A 49 11.67 1.24 -19.32
N VAL A 50 11.72 0.01 -18.82
CA VAL A 50 12.53 -1.08 -19.41
C VAL A 50 12.05 -1.38 -20.83
N LEU A 51 10.74 -1.40 -21.04
CA LEU A 51 10.10 -1.61 -22.34
C LEU A 51 10.46 -0.52 -23.36
N VAL A 52 10.26 0.74 -22.98
CA VAL A 52 10.56 1.90 -23.85
C VAL A 52 12.04 1.93 -24.20
N CYS A 53 12.92 1.64 -23.23
CA CYS A 53 14.35 1.55 -23.47
C CYS A 53 14.70 0.42 -24.45
N ARG A 54 14.05 -0.75 -24.34
CA ARG A 54 14.25 -1.88 -25.25
C ARG A 54 13.81 -1.55 -26.68
N GLU A 55 12.66 -0.89 -26.82
CA GLU A 55 12.13 -0.47 -28.13
C GLU A 55 13.09 0.51 -28.82
N LYS A 56 13.66 1.45 -28.05
CA LYS A 56 14.63 2.43 -28.55
C LYS A 56 15.98 1.81 -28.95
N ASN A 57 16.34 0.68 -28.35
CA ASN A 57 17.60 -0.03 -28.55
C ASN A 57 17.43 -1.37 -29.28
N ARG A 58 16.32 -1.55 -30.01
CA ARG A 58 15.97 -2.83 -30.67
C ARG A 58 16.98 -3.28 -31.73
N ASN A 59 17.80 -2.37 -32.22
CA ASN A 59 18.88 -2.61 -33.18
C ASN A 59 20.14 -3.24 -32.55
N LEU A 60 20.23 -3.30 -31.23
CA LEU A 60 21.35 -3.89 -30.50
C LEU A 60 21.06 -5.37 -30.15
N PRO A 61 22.10 -6.20 -30.00
CA PRO A 61 21.92 -7.58 -29.57
C PRO A 61 21.33 -7.64 -28.14
N GLU A 62 20.44 -8.60 -27.92
CA GLU A 62 19.67 -8.81 -26.67
C GLU A 62 20.50 -8.70 -25.37
N VAL A 63 21.74 -9.21 -25.40
CA VAL A 63 22.68 -9.18 -24.25
C VAL A 63 23.11 -7.75 -23.89
N GLN A 64 23.35 -6.90 -24.89
CA GLN A 64 23.67 -5.49 -24.65
C GLN A 64 22.45 -4.69 -24.21
N VAL A 65 21.28 -5.01 -24.77
CA VAL A 65 20.03 -4.34 -24.40
C VAL A 65 19.67 -4.63 -22.94
N GLN A 66 19.87 -5.86 -22.46
CA GLN A 66 19.69 -6.19 -21.03
C GLN A 66 20.70 -5.47 -20.13
N ALA A 67 21.95 -5.27 -20.56
CA ALA A 67 22.95 -4.54 -19.77
C ALA A 67 22.62 -3.04 -19.64
N ILE A 68 22.00 -2.44 -20.66
CA ILE A 68 21.66 -1.01 -20.70
C ILE A 68 20.31 -0.74 -20.04
N CYS A 69 19.28 -1.49 -20.45
CA CYS A 69 17.90 -1.27 -20.03
C CYS A 69 17.50 -2.08 -18.80
N GLY A 70 18.36 -2.99 -18.33
CA GLY A 70 18.06 -3.93 -17.24
C GLY A 70 17.25 -5.13 -17.69
N SER A 71 17.14 -6.13 -16.80
CA SER A 71 16.23 -7.26 -16.96
C SER A 71 14.83 -6.89 -16.48
N ARG A 72 13.81 -7.46 -17.11
CA ARG A 72 12.39 -7.38 -16.68
C ARG A 72 12.11 -8.14 -15.38
N PHE A 73 13.11 -8.83 -14.83
CA PHE A 73 13.04 -9.77 -13.72
C PHE A 73 14.29 -9.63 -12.86
#